data_AF-A0A453SJS7-F1
#
_entry.id   AF-A0A453SJS7-F1
#
_cell.length_a   1.000
_cell.length_b   1.000
_cell.length_c   1.000
_cell.angle_alpha   90.00
_cell.angle_beta   90.00
_cell.angle_gamma   90.00
#
_symmetry.space_group_name_H-M   'P 1'
#
loop_
_entity.id
_entity.type
_entity.pdbx_description
1 polymer ?
#
loop_
_entity_poly.entity_id
_entity_poly.type
_entity_poly.pdbx_seq_one_letter_code
_entity_poly.pdbx_strand_id
1 'polypeptide(L)'
;AMETLMVDRVHSSLRLFMNRNAVFLCERLCAQFPAETNVQLLATCYLHNNQPYASYHILKGKKLPESRYLFAISCFRMNLLREAEETLCPVNEPNVEVPSGATGHYLLGLIYRYTGRVAAAAEQFTQALTLDPLLWAAYEELCILGWCIRHP
;
A
#
# COMPACT_ATOMS: atom_id res chain seq x y z
N ALA A 1 3.99 -26.37 -8.00
CA ALA A 1 4.46 -27.34 -6.98
C ALA A 1 5.59 -26.75 -6.15
N MET A 2 6.76 -26.46 -6.75
CA MET A 2 7.89 -25.86 -6.00
C MET A 2 7.67 -24.36 -5.71
N GLU A 3 7.26 -23.57 -6.70
CA GLU A 3 6.96 -22.14 -6.53
C GLU A 3 5.91 -21.90 -5.44
N THR A 4 4.79 -22.62 -5.51
CA THR A 4 3.71 -22.58 -4.52
C THR A 4 4.20 -22.93 -3.10
N LEU A 5 5.03 -23.96 -2.96
CA LEU A 5 5.61 -24.33 -1.66
C LEU A 5 6.50 -23.22 -1.10
N MET A 6 7.30 -22.57 -1.95
CA MET A 6 8.16 -21.46 -1.54
C MET A 6 7.33 -20.25 -1.09
N VAL A 7 6.28 -19.90 -1.84
CA VAL A 7 5.32 -18.84 -1.47
C VAL A 7 4.68 -19.12 -0.11
N ASP A 8 4.22 -20.35 0.13
CA ASP A 8 3.64 -20.75 1.42
C ASP A 8 4.64 -20.60 2.59
N ARG A 9 5.92 -20.91 2.36
CA ARG A 9 6.98 -20.75 3.37
C ARG A 9 7.29 -19.28 3.66
N VAL A 10 7.24 -18.42 2.65
CA VAL A 10 7.37 -16.96 2.82
C VAL A 10 6.21 -16.44 3.66
N HIS A 11 4.97 -16.78 3.31
CA HIS A 11 3.79 -16.36 4.08
C HIS A 11 3.81 -16.90 5.52
N SER A 12 4.22 -18.15 5.71
CA SER A 12 4.37 -18.73 7.06
C SER A 12 5.40 -17.94 7.88
N SER A 13 6.52 -17.56 7.26
CA SER A 13 7.56 -16.76 7.93
C SER A 13 7.04 -15.36 8.31
N LEU A 14 6.26 -14.72 7.44
CA LEU A 14 5.62 -13.43 7.74
C LEU A 14 4.62 -13.53 8.90
N ARG A 15 3.77 -14.57 8.91
CA ARG A 15 2.81 -14.82 10.01
C ARG A 15 3.50 -15.05 11.34
N LEU A 16 4.70 -15.63 11.32
CA LEU A 16 5.55 -15.85 12.50
C LEU A 16 6.47 -14.67 12.81
N PHE A 17 6.26 -13.51 12.17
CA PHE A 17 7.06 -12.29 12.35
C PHE A 17 8.56 -12.45 12.04
N MET A 18 8.94 -13.50 11.31
CA MET A 18 10.32 -13.77 10.89
C MET A 18 10.66 -12.98 9.61
N ASN A 19 10.61 -11.65 9.69
CA ASN A 19 10.68 -10.75 8.52
C ASN A 19 11.98 -10.92 7.72
N ARG A 20 13.13 -11.05 8.39
CA ARG A 20 14.43 -11.28 7.72
C ARG A 20 14.47 -12.62 6.97
N ASN A 21 13.88 -13.66 7.55
CA ASN A 21 13.79 -14.98 6.89
C ASN A 21 12.85 -14.92 5.69
N ALA A 22 11.71 -14.23 5.83
CA ALA A 22 10.75 -14.03 4.75
C ALA A 22 11.41 -13.31 3.55
N VAL A 23 12.17 -12.24 3.79
CA VAL A 23 12.93 -11.52 2.74
C VAL A 23 13.88 -12.47 2.03
N PHE A 24 14.74 -13.19 2.76
CA PHE A 24 15.72 -14.09 2.16
C PHE A 24 15.07 -15.20 1.31
N LEU A 25 14.00 -15.82 1.81
CA LEU A 25 13.27 -16.83 1.05
C LEU A 25 12.62 -16.23 -0.19
N CYS A 26 12.06 -15.03 -0.09
CA CYS A 26 11.39 -14.37 -1.20
C CYS A 26 12.37 -13.86 -2.26
N GLU A 27 13.58 -13.43 -1.90
CA GLU A 27 14.64 -13.10 -2.86
C GLU A 27 15.03 -14.31 -3.70
N ARG A 28 15.18 -15.48 -3.07
CA ARG A 28 15.46 -16.74 -3.78
C ARG A 28 14.30 -17.15 -4.68
N LEU A 29 13.08 -16.99 -4.20
CA LEU A 29 11.87 -17.22 -4.99
C LEU A 29 11.87 -16.34 -6.25
N CYS A 30 12.12 -15.03 -6.11
CA CYS A 30 12.16 -14.11 -7.26
C CYS A 30 13.32 -14.39 -8.21
N ALA A 31 14.48 -14.84 -7.70
CA ALA A 31 15.61 -15.22 -8.54
C ALA A 31 15.31 -16.47 -9.40
N GLN A 32 14.52 -17.41 -8.87
CA GLN A 32 14.12 -18.61 -9.59
C GLN A 32 12.88 -18.40 -10.47
N PHE A 33 11.93 -17.60 -10.00
CA PHE A 33 10.63 -17.33 -10.63
C PHE A 33 10.39 -15.81 -10.65
N PRO A 34 10.87 -15.09 -11.68
CA PRO A 34 10.79 -13.63 -11.77
C PRO A 34 9.40 -13.15 -12.23
N ALA A 35 8.35 -13.59 -11.54
CA ALA A 35 6.98 -13.15 -11.76
C ALA A 35 6.69 -11.85 -10.99
N GLU A 36 5.83 -10.98 -11.54
CA GLU A 36 5.48 -9.71 -10.87
C GLU A 36 4.74 -9.95 -9.54
N THR A 37 3.96 -11.02 -9.43
CA THR A 37 3.30 -11.43 -8.16
C THR A 37 4.31 -11.79 -7.07
N ASN A 38 5.39 -12.50 -7.42
CA ASN A 38 6.47 -12.81 -6.48
C ASN A 38 7.24 -11.55 -6.08
N VAL A 39 7.39 -10.60 -7.01
CA VAL A 39 7.98 -9.29 -6.74
C VAL A 39 7.12 -8.45 -5.79
N GLN A 40 5.79 -8.49 -5.92
CA GLN A 40 4.86 -7.86 -4.96
C GLN A 40 5.00 -8.48 -3.56
N LEU A 41 5.13 -9.81 -3.48
CA LEU A 41 5.37 -10.49 -2.21
C LEU A 41 6.72 -10.07 -1.60
N LEU A 42 7.76 -9.92 -2.41
CA LEU A 42 9.08 -9.46 -1.95
C LEU A 42 9.01 -8.02 -1.43
N ALA A 43 8.33 -7.12 -2.16
CA ALA A 43 8.09 -5.75 -1.72
C ALA A 43 7.34 -5.69 -0.37
N THR A 44 6.32 -6.55 -0.21
CA THR A 44 5.61 -6.72 1.06
C THR A 44 6.55 -7.16 2.18
N CYS A 45 7.44 -8.13 1.92
CA CYS A 45 8.45 -8.56 2.89
C CYS A 45 9.40 -7.42 3.28
N TYR A 46 9.84 -6.60 2.32
CA TYR A 46 10.67 -5.42 2.59
C TYR A 46 9.95 -4.39 3.46
N LEU A 47 8.67 -4.13 3.20
CA LEU A 47 7.86 -3.23 4.02
C LEU A 47 7.68 -3.76 5.45
N HIS A 48 7.45 -5.06 5.64
CA HIS A 48 7.39 -5.65 6.98
C HIS A 48 8.75 -5.61 7.71
N ASN A 49 9.85 -5.69 6.98
CA ASN A 49 11.21 -5.57 7.52
C ASN A 49 11.68 -4.11 7.68
N ASN A 50 10.80 -3.12 7.52
CA ASN A 50 11.09 -1.68 7.60
C ASN A 50 12.15 -1.18 6.61
N GLN A 51 12.15 -1.71 5.38
CA GLN A 51 13.05 -1.34 4.29
C GLN A 51 12.28 -0.76 3.09
N PRO A 52 11.63 0.42 3.24
CA PRO A 52 10.79 0.99 2.19
C PRO A 52 11.58 1.36 0.92
N TYR A 53 12.87 1.70 1.05
CA TYR A 53 13.75 2.01 -0.08
C TYR A 53 13.94 0.83 -1.03
N ALA A 54 14.12 -0.39 -0.51
CA ALA A 54 14.27 -1.59 -1.33
C ALA A 54 12.97 -1.89 -2.11
N SER A 55 11.83 -1.80 -1.42
CA SER A 55 10.50 -1.93 -2.03
C SER A 55 10.26 -0.90 -3.14
N TYR A 56 10.64 0.36 -2.90
CA TYR A 56 10.55 1.44 -3.89
C TYR A 56 11.28 1.10 -5.20
N HIS A 57 12.54 0.68 -5.13
CA HIS A 57 13.34 0.43 -6.32
C HIS A 57 12.84 -0.74 -7.17
N ILE A 58 12.30 -1.77 -6.52
CA ILE A 58 11.85 -2.97 -7.20
C ILE A 58 10.48 -2.76 -7.86
N LEU A 59 9.62 -1.94 -7.25
CA LEU A 59 8.28 -1.64 -7.76
C LEU A 59 8.22 -0.43 -8.71
N LYS A 60 9.29 0.35 -8.81
CA LYS A 60 9.35 1.52 -9.69
C LYS A 60 9.05 1.14 -11.15
N GLY A 61 8.01 1.74 -11.72
CA GLY A 61 7.59 1.52 -13.12
C GLY A 61 6.69 0.30 -13.33
N LYS A 62 6.28 -0.41 -12.28
CA LYS A 62 5.30 -1.49 -12.37
C LYS A 62 3.87 -0.94 -12.51
N LYS A 63 3.04 -1.63 -13.30
CA LYS A 63 1.70 -1.16 -13.68
C LYS A 63 0.56 -1.88 -12.98
N LEU A 64 0.79 -3.06 -12.39
CA LEU A 64 -0.28 -3.78 -11.70
C LEU A 64 -0.81 -2.95 -10.51
N PRO A 65 -2.13 -3.00 -10.24
CA PRO A 65 -2.74 -2.21 -9.17
C PRO A 65 -2.07 -2.43 -7.81
N GLU A 66 -1.82 -3.68 -7.43
CA GLU A 66 -1.16 -4.03 -6.16
C GLU A 66 0.28 -3.50 -6.11
N SER A 67 1.03 -3.61 -7.21
CA SER A 67 2.38 -3.05 -7.33
C SER A 67 2.38 -1.53 -7.12
N ARG A 68 1.40 -0.83 -7.69
CA ARG A 68 1.24 0.63 -7.54
C ARG A 68 0.90 1.02 -6.11
N TYR A 69 0.00 0.27 -5.45
CA TYR A 69 -0.35 0.51 -4.06
C TYR A 69 0.87 0.31 -3.12
N LEU A 70 1.60 -0.80 -3.27
CA LEU A 70 2.81 -1.06 -2.49
C LEU A 70 3.92 -0.03 -2.77
N PHE A 71 4.04 0.46 -4.01
CA PHE A 71 4.95 1.54 -4.37
C PHE A 71 4.54 2.84 -3.65
N ALA A 72 3.26 3.20 -3.67
CA ALA A 72 2.76 4.38 -2.96
C ALA A 72 2.99 4.30 -1.45
N ILE A 73 2.79 3.14 -0.81
CA ILE A 73 3.16 2.92 0.60
C ILE A 73 4.65 3.17 0.83
N SER A 74 5.50 2.66 -0.07
CA SER A 74 6.95 2.83 0.02
C SER A 74 7.34 4.31 -0.04
N CYS A 75 6.78 5.05 -1.00
CA CYS A 75 6.94 6.50 -1.13
C CYS A 75 6.47 7.24 0.12
N PHE A 76 5.28 6.90 0.64
CA PHE A 76 4.71 7.50 1.84
C PHE A 76 5.62 7.31 3.07
N ARG A 77 6.14 6.08 3.29
CA ARG A 77 7.09 5.78 4.37
C ARG A 77 8.42 6.51 4.23
N MET A 78 8.80 6.87 3.01
CA MET A 78 10.00 7.67 2.72
C MET A 78 9.72 9.18 2.73
N ASN A 79 8.50 9.62 3.10
CA ASN A 79 8.06 11.00 3.06
C ASN A 79 8.07 11.64 1.65
N LEU A 80 8.02 10.82 0.60
CA LEU A 80 7.89 11.24 -0.80
C LEU A 80 6.40 11.39 -1.16
N LEU A 81 5.71 12.31 -0.46
CA LEU A 81 4.25 12.44 -0.50
C LEU A 81 3.71 12.74 -1.91
N ARG A 82 4.41 13.58 -2.68
CA ARG A 82 4.02 13.94 -4.05
C ARG A 82 4.07 12.73 -4.99
N GLU A 83 5.13 11.93 -4.91
CA GLU A 83 5.28 10.73 -5.74
C GLU A 83 4.27 9.65 -5.34
N ALA A 84 3.95 9.54 -4.05
CA ALA A 84 2.90 8.65 -3.56
C ALA A 84 1.52 9.04 -4.12
N GLU A 85 1.18 10.33 -4.10
CA GLU A 85 -0.07 10.86 -4.67
C GLU A 85 -0.16 10.63 -6.17
N GLU A 86 0.87 11.01 -6.92
CA GLU A 86 0.91 10.83 -8.38
C GLU A 86 0.78 9.35 -8.78
N THR A 87 1.27 8.42 -7.94
CA THR A 87 1.11 6.98 -8.15
C THR A 87 -0.33 6.51 -7.95
N LEU A 88 -1.03 7.01 -6.93
CA LEU A 88 -2.40 6.61 -6.59
C LEU A 88 -3.43 7.27 -7.50
N CYS A 89 -3.28 8.58 -7.70
CA CYS A 89 -4.19 9.42 -8.47
C CYS A 89 -3.39 10.24 -9.50
N PRO A 90 -2.99 9.63 -10.63
CA PRO A 90 -2.25 10.34 -11.67
C PRO A 90 -3.13 11.43 -12.29
N VAL A 91 -2.66 12.68 -12.27
CA VAL A 91 -3.36 13.85 -12.82
C VAL A 91 -3.74 13.67 -14.29
N ASN A 92 -2.93 12.92 -15.05
CA ASN A 92 -3.12 12.69 -16.47
C ASN A 92 -4.21 11.65 -16.78
N GLU A 93 -4.62 10.83 -15.82
CA GLU A 93 -5.57 9.74 -16.03
C GLU A 93 -6.62 9.70 -14.89
N PRO A 94 -7.56 10.67 -14.85
CA PRO A 94 -8.52 10.80 -13.75
C PRO A 94 -9.53 9.64 -13.65
N ASN A 95 -9.62 8.78 -14.68
CA ASN A 95 -10.49 7.59 -14.68
C ASN A 95 -9.80 6.34 -14.11
N VAL A 96 -8.55 6.45 -13.67
CA VAL A 96 -7.85 5.31 -13.06
C VAL A 96 -8.37 5.12 -11.64
N GLU A 97 -9.01 3.98 -11.41
CA GLU A 97 -9.44 3.58 -10.06
C GLU A 97 -8.25 3.55 -9.10
N VAL A 98 -8.49 4.05 -7.88
CA VAL A 98 -7.47 4.06 -6.83
C VAL A 98 -7.14 2.60 -6.48
N PRO A 99 -5.86 2.20 -6.56
CA PRO A 99 -5.48 0.81 -6.34
C PRO A 99 -5.75 0.39 -4.88
N SER A 100 -6.12 -0.87 -4.68
CA SER A 100 -6.49 -1.45 -3.36
C SER A 100 -7.83 -0.97 -2.78
N GLY A 101 -8.62 -0.17 -3.50
CA GLY A 101 -9.98 0.22 -3.08
C GLY A 101 -9.95 1.06 -1.80
N ALA A 102 -10.61 0.60 -0.73
CA ALA A 102 -10.75 1.35 0.53
C ALA A 102 -9.41 1.77 1.15
N THR A 103 -8.42 0.88 1.18
CA THR A 103 -7.08 1.16 1.73
C THR A 103 -6.29 2.15 0.88
N GLY A 104 -6.52 2.15 -0.44
CA GLY A 104 -5.96 3.13 -1.37
C GLY A 104 -6.50 4.54 -1.10
N HIS A 105 -7.82 4.67 -0.96
CA HIS A 105 -8.46 5.93 -0.58
C HIS A 105 -8.00 6.41 0.81
N TYR A 106 -7.85 5.49 1.77
CA TYR A 106 -7.29 5.81 3.08
C TYR A 106 -5.86 6.35 2.99
N LEU A 107 -4.98 5.72 2.21
CA LEU A 107 -3.61 6.21 2.00
C LEU A 107 -3.58 7.58 1.33
N LEU A 108 -4.46 7.82 0.35
CA LEU A 108 -4.60 9.13 -0.29
C LEU A 108 -5.08 10.21 0.69
N GLY A 109 -6.06 9.86 1.55
CA GLY A 109 -6.51 10.72 2.63
C GLY A 109 -5.39 11.10 3.61
N LEU A 110 -4.54 10.13 3.98
CA LEU A 110 -3.34 10.42 4.78
C LEU A 110 -2.41 11.40 4.06
N ILE A 111 -2.09 11.16 2.78
CA ILE A 111 -1.23 12.06 1.99
C ILE A 111 -1.81 13.48 1.94
N TYR A 112 -3.12 13.62 1.71
CA TYR A 112 -3.80 14.92 1.74
C TYR A 112 -3.74 15.60 3.10
N ARG A 113 -3.90 14.85 4.19
CA ARG A 113 -3.74 15.37 5.56
C ARG A 113 -2.32 15.90 5.79
N TYR A 114 -1.28 15.12 5.45
CA TYR A 114 0.11 15.53 5.61
C TYR A 114 0.53 16.70 4.70
N THR A 115 -0.16 16.90 3.59
CA THR A 115 0.05 18.05 2.69
C THR A 115 -0.83 19.26 3.03
N GLY A 116 -1.60 19.21 4.13
CA GLY A 116 -2.45 20.31 4.60
C GLY A 116 -3.81 20.45 3.89
N ARG A 117 -4.14 19.54 2.96
CA ARG A 117 -5.40 19.50 2.22
C ARG A 117 -6.48 18.76 3.01
N VAL A 118 -6.86 19.31 4.16
CA VAL A 118 -7.76 18.66 5.12
C VAL A 118 -9.15 18.33 4.54
N ALA A 119 -9.73 19.21 3.72
CA ALA A 119 -11.03 18.95 3.11
C ALA A 119 -11.00 17.77 2.15
N ALA A 120 -10.01 17.73 1.26
CA ALA A 120 -9.82 16.60 0.35
C ALA A 120 -9.49 15.31 1.11
N ALA A 121 -8.73 15.39 2.22
CA ALA A 121 -8.45 14.24 3.07
C ALA A 121 -9.75 13.64 3.65
N ALA A 122 -10.66 14.48 4.14
CA ALA A 122 -11.94 14.03 4.67
C ALA A 122 -12.79 13.35 3.59
N GLU A 123 -12.88 13.91 2.38
CA GLU A 123 -13.56 13.27 1.26
C GLU A 123 -13.00 11.87 0.97
N GLN A 124 -11.68 11.71 0.93
CA GLN A 124 -11.05 10.42 0.68
C GLN A 124 -11.29 9.41 1.81
N PHE A 125 -11.25 9.84 3.08
CA PHE A 125 -11.60 8.96 4.20
C PHE A 125 -13.08 8.56 4.17
N THR A 126 -13.98 9.46 3.78
CA THR A 126 -15.40 9.09 3.61
C THR A 126 -15.57 8.08 2.47
N GLN A 127 -14.88 8.24 1.34
CA GLN A 127 -14.88 7.24 0.27
C GLN A 127 -14.35 5.89 0.76
N ALA A 128 -13.26 5.88 1.53
CA ALA A 128 -12.75 4.65 2.13
C ALA A 128 -13.79 3.93 3.00
N LEU A 129 -14.55 4.67 3.82
CA LEU A 129 -15.64 4.12 4.64
C LEU A 129 -16.88 3.69 3.83
N THR A 130 -17.14 4.30 2.68
CA THR A 130 -18.21 3.81 1.78
C THR A 130 -17.88 2.46 1.15
N LEU A 131 -16.59 2.21 0.90
CA LEU A 131 -16.10 0.95 0.33
C LEU A 131 -15.92 -0.13 1.40
N ASP A 132 -15.37 0.25 2.56
CA ASP A 132 -15.21 -0.62 3.73
C ASP A 132 -15.69 0.10 5.01
N PRO A 133 -16.95 -0.12 5.41
CA PRO A 133 -17.50 0.46 6.64
C PRO A 133 -16.79 0.03 7.92
N LEU A 134 -15.98 -1.04 7.89
CA LEU A 134 -15.24 -1.55 9.05
C LEU A 134 -13.83 -0.96 9.16
N LEU A 135 -13.43 -0.06 8.26
CA LEU A 135 -12.13 0.57 8.27
C LEU A 135 -12.03 1.65 9.37
N TRP A 136 -11.89 1.21 10.62
CA TRP A 136 -11.78 2.06 11.81
C TRP A 136 -10.72 3.16 11.66
N ALA A 137 -9.58 2.85 11.04
CA ALA A 137 -8.49 3.80 10.85
C ALA A 137 -8.93 5.05 10.05
N ALA A 138 -9.82 4.90 9.07
CA ALA A 138 -10.36 6.04 8.31
C ALA A 138 -11.35 6.86 9.15
N TYR A 139 -12.16 6.19 9.98
CA TYR A 139 -13.08 6.85 10.91
C TYR A 139 -12.34 7.68 11.96
N GLU A 140 -11.30 7.11 12.57
CA GLU A 140 -10.46 7.79 13.56
C GLU A 140 -9.85 9.07 12.98
N GLU A 141 -9.32 9.01 11.75
CA GLU A 141 -8.77 10.17 11.06
C GLU A 141 -9.82 11.27 10.82
N LEU A 142 -11.06 10.90 10.45
CA LEU A 142 -12.15 11.87 10.30
C LEU A 142 -12.51 12.57 11.62
N CYS A 143 -12.54 11.82 12.73
CA CYS A 143 -12.74 12.40 14.06
C CYS A 143 -11.62 13.37 14.43
N ILE A 144 -10.36 13.01 14.17
CA ILE A 144 -9.19 13.88 14.42
C ILE A 144 -9.29 15.18 13.60
N LEU A 145 -9.78 15.09 12.37
CA LEU A 145 -9.99 16.26 11.51
C LEU A 145 -11.22 17.10 11.90
N GLY A 146 -12.03 16.67 12.89
CA GLY A 146 -13.23 17.37 13.34
C GLY A 146 -14.43 17.21 12.42
N TRP A 147 -14.43 16.22 11.52
CA TRP A 147 -15.54 15.95 10.62
C TRP A 147 -16.55 15.04 11.30
N CYS A 148 -17.70 15.60 11.66
CA CYS A 148 -18.83 14.80 12.15
C CYS A 148 -19.41 13.99 10.99
N ILE A 149 -19.07 12.70 10.93
CA ILE A 149 -19.77 11.74 10.07
C ILE A 149 -21.16 11.57 10.66
N ARG A 150 -22.18 12.09 9.99
CA ARG A 150 -23.57 11.70 10.30
C ARG A 150 -23.72 10.28 9.78
N HIS A 151 -23.67 9.30 10.67
CA HIS A 151 -24.16 7.98 10.33
C HIS A 151 -25.62 8.11 9.85
N PRO A 152 -26.00 7.50 8.72
CA PRO A 152 -27.40 7.35 8.38
C PRO A 152 -28.14 6.52 9.44
#